data_AF-A0AAD9DJE5-F1
#
_entry.id   AF-A0AAD9DJE5-F1
#
_cell.length_a   1.000
_cell.length_b   1.000
_cell.length_c   1.000
_cell.angle_alpha   90.00
_cell.angle_beta   90.00
_cell.angle_gamma   90.00
#
_symmetry.space_group_name_H-M   'P 1'
#
loop_
_entity.id
_entity.type
_entity.pdbx_description
1 polymer ?
#
loop_
_entity_poly.entity_id
_entity_poly.type
_entity_poly.pdbx_seq_one_letter_code
_entity_poly.pdbx_strand_id
1 'polypeptide(L)'
;MMRKKGGSCVDIDDLVATGGTLSSAVSLVHLCGGTVVECACVVEIKMFIDPPADSGLPSRTKLFKDMDINHVPVWGLISEDVLTVEAKLEEGYVDDGEEH
;
A
#
# COMPACT_ATOMS: atom_id res chain seq x y z
N MET A 1 16.69 6.20 -9.80
CA MET A 1 16.51 6.02 -11.25
C MET A 1 15.26 6.80 -11.69
N MET A 2 15.40 8.04 -12.16
CA MET A 2 14.24 8.79 -12.71
C MET A 2 13.85 8.20 -14.06
N ARG A 3 12.56 7.86 -14.24
CA ARG A 3 12.07 7.33 -15.51
C ARG A 3 11.97 8.44 -16.56
N LYS A 4 12.13 8.05 -17.83
CA LYS A 4 11.76 8.90 -18.97
C LYS A 4 10.26 9.17 -18.92
N LYS A 5 9.86 10.40 -19.26
CA LYS A 5 8.46 10.79 -19.46
C LYS A 5 7.76 9.78 -20.37
N GLY A 6 6.56 9.33 -19.99
CA GLY A 6 5.77 8.32 -20.70
C GLY A 6 6.10 6.86 -20.37
N GLY A 7 6.99 6.59 -19.41
CA GLY A 7 7.34 5.21 -19.02
C GLY A 7 6.29 4.55 -18.11
N SER A 8 6.01 3.27 -18.36
CA SER A 8 5.11 2.43 -17.55
C SER A 8 5.87 1.61 -16.50
N CYS A 9 5.50 1.68 -15.23
CA CYS A 9 6.14 0.93 -14.14
C CYS A 9 5.16 0.07 -13.34
N VAL A 10 5.72 -0.94 -12.68
CA VAL A 10 5.07 -1.68 -11.60
C VAL A 10 5.62 -1.12 -10.29
N ASP A 11 4.73 -0.79 -9.36
CA ASP A 11 5.11 -0.41 -8.00
C ASP A 11 5.19 -1.66 -7.13
N ILE A 12 6.23 -1.79 -6.30
CA ILE A 12 6.48 -3.02 -5.52
C ILE A 12 6.79 -2.65 -4.08
N ASP A 13 6.10 -3.31 -3.15
CA ASP A 13 6.36 -3.22 -1.72
C ASP A 13 6.50 -4.62 -1.11
N ASP A 14 6.96 -4.72 0.14
CA ASP A 14 6.94 -6.00 0.85
C ASP A 14 5.53 -6.32 1.36
N LEU A 15 4.86 -5.35 1.98
CA LEU A 15 3.56 -5.50 2.62
C LEU A 15 2.66 -4.31 2.33
N VAL A 16 1.41 -4.59 1.97
CA VAL A 16 0.39 -3.54 1.77
C VAL A 16 -0.69 -3.67 2.83
N ALA A 17 -0.79 -2.66 3.68
CA ALA A 17 -1.90 -2.49 4.62
C ALA A 17 -2.98 -1.56 4.03
N THR A 18 -3.04 -0.33 4.53
CA THR A 18 -4.05 0.68 4.15
C THR A 18 -3.91 1.20 2.72
N GLY A 19 -2.74 1.00 2.10
CA GLY A 19 -2.44 1.44 0.74
C GLY A 19 -1.91 2.87 0.60
N GLY A 20 -1.64 3.58 1.72
CA GLY A 20 -1.13 4.96 1.70
C GLY A 20 0.21 5.13 0.96
N THR A 21 1.14 4.18 1.14
CA THR A 21 2.43 4.17 0.43
C THR A 21 2.22 4.02 -1.08
N LEU A 22 1.47 3.01 -1.51
CA LEU A 22 1.17 2.77 -2.93
C LEU A 22 0.48 3.98 -3.57
N SER A 23 -0.52 4.56 -2.91
CA SER A 23 -1.24 5.70 -3.47
C SER A 23 -0.35 6.93 -3.65
N SER A 24 0.59 7.14 -2.72
CA SER A 24 1.59 8.20 -2.79
C SER A 24 2.60 7.95 -3.91
N ALA A 25 3.06 6.71 -4.08
CA ALA A 25 3.96 6.31 -5.15
C ALA A 25 3.31 6.46 -6.54
N VAL A 26 2.05 6.03 -6.71
CA VAL A 26 1.27 6.24 -7.93
C VAL A 26 1.17 7.73 -8.28
N SER A 27 0.83 8.56 -7.29
CA SER A 27 0.75 10.02 -7.46
C SER A 27 2.09 10.61 -7.87
N LEU A 28 3.19 10.20 -7.22
CA LEU A 28 4.54 10.67 -7.51
C LEU A 28 4.97 10.30 -8.93
N VAL A 29 4.72 9.06 -9.36
CA VAL A 29 5.02 8.60 -10.73
C VAL A 29 4.21 9.40 -11.75
N HIS A 30 2.93 9.65 -11.48
CA HIS A 30 2.08 10.48 -12.35
C HIS A 30 2.62 11.91 -12.47
N LEU A 31 3.01 12.54 -11.36
CA LEU A 31 3.64 13.87 -11.34
C LEU A 31 4.97 13.90 -12.13
N CYS A 32 5.71 12.80 -12.15
CA CYS A 32 6.91 12.64 -12.98
C CYS A 32 6.62 12.35 -14.46
N GLY A 33 5.33 12.29 -14.85
CA GLY A 33 4.88 12.00 -16.21
C GLY A 33 5.00 10.52 -16.60
N GLY A 34 5.04 9.61 -15.63
CA GLY A 34 4.97 8.17 -15.83
C GLY A 34 3.56 7.61 -15.58
N THR A 35 3.44 6.29 -15.71
CA THR A 35 2.19 5.56 -15.43
C THR A 35 2.50 4.33 -14.60
N VAL A 36 1.86 4.18 -13.44
CA VAL A 36 1.85 2.90 -12.72
C VAL A 36 0.78 2.03 -13.36
N VAL A 37 1.16 0.83 -13.82
CA VAL A 37 0.22 -0.10 -14.48
C VAL A 37 -0.38 -1.10 -13.51
N GLU A 38 0.35 -1.43 -12.44
CA GLU A 38 -0.09 -2.30 -11.35
C GLU A 38 0.83 -2.11 -10.13
N CYS A 39 0.34 -2.51 -8.97
CA CYS A 39 1.11 -2.63 -7.74
C CYS A 39 1.24 -4.12 -7.37
N ALA A 40 2.37 -4.52 -6.81
CA ALA A 40 2.59 -5.86 -6.30
C ALA A 40 3.21 -5.82 -4.90
N CYS A 41 2.87 -6.81 -4.07
CA CYS A 41 3.44 -6.97 -2.75
C CYS A 41 3.62 -8.43 -2.40
N VAL A 42 4.48 -8.72 -1.42
CA VAL A 42 4.61 -10.09 -0.91
C VAL A 42 3.34 -10.45 -0.15
N VAL A 43 2.94 -9.61 0.81
CA VAL A 43 1.75 -9.83 1.66
C VAL A 43 0.77 -8.66 1.54
N GLU A 44 -0.51 -8.98 1.36
CA GLU A 44 -1.59 -8.02 1.31
C GLU A 44 -2.55 -8.21 2.49
N ILE A 45 -2.71 -7.18 3.32
CA ILE A 45 -3.57 -7.24 4.51
C ILE A 45 -5.02 -6.95 4.12
N LYS A 46 -5.87 -7.99 4.11
CA LYS A 46 -7.18 -7.91 3.45
C LYS A 46 -8.22 -7.12 4.24
N MET A 47 -8.07 -7.03 5.56
CA MET A 47 -8.99 -6.28 6.42
C MET A 47 -9.08 -4.79 6.08
N PHE A 48 -8.08 -4.22 5.39
CA PHE A 48 -8.08 -2.81 4.98
C PHE A 48 -8.61 -2.57 3.57
N ILE A 49 -8.95 -3.62 2.81
CA ILE A 49 -9.38 -3.46 1.40
C ILE A 49 -10.72 -2.74 1.34
N ASP A 50 -11.74 -3.31 1.95
CA ASP A 50 -13.08 -2.73 2.03
C ASP A 50 -13.77 -3.17 3.34
N PRO A 51 -13.29 -2.66 4.49
CA PRO A 51 -13.87 -3.03 5.78
C PRO A 51 -15.32 -2.51 5.93
N PRO A 52 -16.12 -3.11 6.84
CA PRO A 52 -17.42 -2.57 7.21
C PRO A 52 -17.32 -1.10 7.66
N ALA A 53 -18.30 -0.28 7.25
CA ALA A 53 -18.28 1.16 7.51
C ALA A 53 -18.31 1.53 9.01
N ASP A 54 -18.83 0.65 9.86
CA ASP A 54 -18.91 0.78 11.31
C ASP A 54 -17.67 0.25 12.05
N SER A 55 -16.70 -0.34 11.35
CA SER A 55 -15.49 -0.91 11.95
C SER A 55 -14.49 0.13 12.46
N GLY A 56 -14.58 1.38 11.99
CA GLY A 56 -13.58 2.42 12.25
C GLY A 56 -12.23 2.21 11.55
N LEU A 57 -12.09 1.13 10.76
CA LEU A 57 -10.87 0.85 10.01
C LEU A 57 -10.79 1.74 8.75
N PRO A 58 -9.58 2.14 8.33
CA PRO A 58 -9.38 2.79 7.04
C PRO A 58 -9.73 1.82 5.89
N SER A 59 -10.38 2.36 4.86
CA SER A 59 -10.72 1.61 3.63
C SER A 59 -9.81 2.04 2.49
N ARG A 60 -9.02 1.09 1.97
CA ARG A 60 -8.18 1.28 0.80
C ARG A 60 -9.01 1.49 -0.46
N THR A 61 -10.15 0.81 -0.59
CA THR A 61 -11.09 1.03 -1.70
C THR A 61 -11.57 2.47 -1.73
N LYS A 62 -11.91 3.03 -0.56
CA LYS A 62 -12.27 4.44 -0.43
C LYS A 62 -11.10 5.34 -0.78
N LEU A 63 -9.92 5.11 -0.21
CA LEU A 63 -8.70 5.88 -0.51
C LEU A 63 -8.39 5.92 -2.02
N PHE A 64 -8.37 4.76 -2.66
CA PHE A 64 -8.03 4.65 -4.08
C PHE A 64 -9.07 5.32 -4.98
N LYS A 65 -10.35 5.25 -4.59
CA LYS A 65 -11.42 5.96 -5.29
C LYS A 65 -11.33 7.47 -5.09
N ASP A 66 -11.09 7.94 -3.87
CA ASP A 66 -10.95 9.36 -3.54
C ASP A 66 -9.75 9.99 -4.30
N MET A 67 -8.73 9.18 -4.62
CA MET A 67 -7.54 9.58 -5.39
C MET A 67 -7.63 9.28 -6.90
N ASP A 68 -8.74 8.73 -7.39
CA ASP A 68 -8.93 8.33 -8.80
C ASP A 68 -7.87 7.32 -9.33
N ILE A 69 -7.39 6.44 -8.46
CA ILE A 69 -6.40 5.39 -8.79
C ILE A 69 -6.97 3.97 -8.63
N ASN A 70 -8.28 3.82 -8.41
CA ASN A 70 -8.95 2.52 -8.24
C ASN A 70 -8.89 1.59 -9.47
N HIS A 71 -8.38 2.08 -10.59
CA HIS A 71 -8.12 1.30 -11.80
C HIS A 71 -6.77 0.56 -11.77
N VAL A 72 -5.88 0.89 -10.83
CA VAL A 72 -4.57 0.25 -10.66
C VAL A 72 -4.76 -1.02 -9.80
N PRO A 73 -4.55 -2.23 -10.36
CA PRO A 73 -4.69 -3.47 -9.60
C PRO A 73 -3.55 -3.62 -8.57
N VAL A 74 -3.85 -4.29 -7.46
CA VAL A 74 -2.87 -4.66 -6.42
C VAL A 74 -2.81 -6.18 -6.35
N TRP A 75 -1.60 -6.73 -6.39
CA TRP A 75 -1.35 -8.17 -6.34
C TRP A 75 -0.59 -8.55 -5.06
N GLY A 76 -1.13 -9.47 -4.26
CA GLY A 76 -0.41 -10.13 -3.16
C GLY A 76 0.15 -11.49 -3.60
N LEU A 77 1.41 -11.78 -3.27
CA LEU A 77 2.06 -13.04 -3.63
C LEU A 77 1.64 -14.21 -2.72
N ILE A 78 1.55 -13.97 -1.41
CA ILE A 78 1.22 -14.99 -0.40
C ILE A 78 0.09 -14.51 0.52
N SER A 79 -0.60 -15.46 1.17
CA SER A 79 -1.68 -15.13 2.11
C SER A 79 -1.12 -14.44 3.36
N GLU A 80 -1.87 -13.48 3.92
CA GLU A 80 -1.58 -12.90 5.23
C GLU A 80 -1.62 -13.93 6.38
N ASP A 81 -2.26 -15.08 6.18
CA ASP A 81 -2.30 -16.19 7.14
C ASP A 81 -0.92 -16.76 7.47
N VAL A 82 0.10 -16.45 6.67
CA VAL A 82 1.50 -16.84 6.95
C VAL A 82 2.11 -16.03 8.11
N LEU A 83 1.50 -14.90 8.47
CA LEU A 83 1.92 -14.03 9.56
C LEU A 83 1.52 -14.63 10.93
N THR A 84 2.11 -15.78 11.25
CA THR A 84 1.78 -16.59 12.44
C THR A 84 2.65 -16.30 13.65
N VAL A 85 3.76 -15.59 13.46
CA VAL A 85 4.72 -15.27 14.52
C VAL A 85 4.27 -13.99 15.22
N GLU A 86 3.95 -14.09 16.51
CA GLU A 86 3.72 -12.91 17.36
C GLU A 86 5.00 -12.09 17.44
N ALA A 87 4.95 -10.85 16.95
CA ALA A 87 6.06 -9.91 17.06
C ALA A 87 6.16 -9.43 18.52
N LYS A 88 6.96 -10.12 19.33
CA LYS A 88 7.28 -9.66 20.68
C LYS A 88 8.27 -8.51 20.59
N LEU A 89 7.80 -7.31 20.94
CA LEU A 89 8.67 -6.16 21.12
C LEU A 89 9.60 -6.39 22.31
N GLU A 90 10.84 -5.93 22.20
CA GLU A 90 11.79 -6.00 23.31
C GLU A 90 11.35 -5.07 24.46
N GLU A 91 11.75 -5.41 25.69
CA GLU A 91 11.44 -4.59 26.86
C GLU A 91 12.09 -3.21 26.72
N GLY A 92 11.27 -2.15 26.68
CA GLY A 92 11.73 -0.77 26.45
C GLY A 92 11.71 -0.32 24.99
N TYR A 93 11.15 -1.11 24.06
CA TYR A 93 10.89 -0.63 22.70
C TYR A 93 10.00 0.62 22.73
N VAL A 94 10.49 1.68 22.08
CA VAL A 94 9.74 2.90 21.81
C VAL A 94 9.55 2.95 20.30
N ASP A 95 8.31 2.90 19.86
CA ASP A 95 7.96 3.26 18.48
C ASP A 95 8.18 4.77 18.38
N ASP A 96 9.31 5.18 17.80
CA ASP A 96 9.69 6.59 17.77
C ASP A 96 8.79 7.39 16.84
N GLY A 97 8.08 6.74 15.91
CA GLY A 97 6.80 7.13 15.31
C GLY A 97 6.64 8.59 14.91
N GLU A 98 7.73 9.37 14.77
CA GLU A 98 7.64 10.81 14.65
C GLU A 98 6.91 11.14 13.34
N GLU A 99 5.85 11.94 13.47
CA GLU A 99 5.17 12.56 12.33
C GLU A 99 6.20 13.39 11.57
N HIS A 100 6.62 12.90 10.41
CA HIS A 100 7.24 13.70 9.37
C HIS A 100 6.20 14.16 8.35
#